data_AF-A0A392RSX1-F1
#
_entry.id   AF-A0A392RSX1-F1
#
_cell.length_a   1.000
_cell.length_b   1.000
_cell.length_c   1.000
_cell.angle_alpha   90.00
_cell.angle_beta   90.00
_cell.angle_gamma   90.00
#
_symmetry.space_group_name_H-M   'P 1'
#
loop_
_entity.id
_entity.type
_entity.pdbx_description
1 polymer ?
#
loop_
_entity_poly.entity_id
_entity_poly.type
_entity_poly.pdbx_seq_one_letter_code
_entity_poly.pdbx_strand_id
1 'polypeptide(L)'
;MTEISFLGHVISGEGIAVDPAKVEAVLQWSTPESVSEVRSFLGLAGNYRRFIEGFSKLAMPLTQLTRKNQPFVWDKNCKGSFQELKRRLTTAPVLVLPD
;
A
#
# COMPACT_ATOMS: atom_id res chain seq x y z
N MET A 1 -19.98 3.74 21.11
CA MET A 1 -19.28 3.32 19.87
C MET A 1 -18.40 2.13 20.25
N THR A 2 -18.58 1.00 19.58
CA THR A 2 -17.86 -0.24 19.87
C THR A 2 -16.87 -0.47 18.75
N GLU A 3 -15.60 -0.16 18.99
CA GLU A 3 -14.51 -0.46 18.06
C GLU A 3 -14.03 -1.89 18.33
N ILE A 4 -14.03 -2.73 17.31
CA ILE A 4 -13.52 -4.11 17.42
C ILE A 4 -12.34 -4.25 16.45
N SER A 5 -11.17 -4.55 17.00
CA SER A 5 -10.00 -4.94 16.22
C SER A 5 -10.17 -6.39 15.75
N PHE A 6 -10.29 -6.60 14.44
CA PHE A 6 -10.36 -7.93 13.84
C PHE A 6 -9.38 -8.04 12.66
N LEU A 7 -8.49 -9.03 12.71
CA LEU A 7 -7.48 -9.32 11.66
C LEU A 7 -6.60 -8.12 11.25
N GLY A 8 -6.36 -7.18 12.18
CA GLY A 8 -5.58 -5.96 11.92
C GLY A 8 -6.33 -4.89 11.13
N HIS A 9 -7.65 -4.87 11.25
CA HIS A 9 -8.55 -3.82 10.81
C HIS A 9 -9.40 -3.35 12.00
N VAL A 10 -9.70 -2.05 12.05
CA VAL A 10 -10.67 -1.50 12.99
C VAL A 10 -12.03 -1.53 12.31
N ILE A 11 -12.95 -2.37 12.77
CA ILE A 11 -14.31 -2.42 12.25
C ILE A 11 -15.16 -1.46 13.09
N SER A 12 -15.71 -0.44 12.45
CA SER A 12 -16.72 0.44 13.03
C SER A 12 -18.06 0.25 12.30
N GLY A 13 -19.15 0.76 12.86
CA GLY A 13 -20.48 0.73 12.20
C GLY A 13 -20.54 1.43 10.84
N GLU A 14 -19.48 2.13 10.43
CA GLU A 14 -19.34 2.82 9.15
C GLU A 14 -18.40 2.10 8.17
N GLY A 15 -17.73 0.99 8.52
CA GLY A 15 -16.86 0.22 7.61
C GLY A 15 -15.58 -0.38 8.20
N ILE A 16 -14.73 -0.93 7.33
CA ILE A 16 -13.43 -1.56 7.67
C ILE A 16 -12.30 -0.52 7.59
N ALA A 17 -11.95 0.10 8.72
CA ALA A 17 -10.83 1.04 8.75
C ALA A 17 -9.47 0.36 8.57
N VAL A 18 -8.64 0.95 7.70
CA VAL A 18 -7.21 0.70 7.68
C VAL A 18 -6.71 1.08 9.06
N ASP A 19 -6.08 0.13 9.76
CA ASP A 19 -5.46 0.39 11.05
C ASP A 19 -4.56 1.63 10.95
N PRO A 20 -4.82 2.69 11.74
CA PRO A 20 -4.02 3.91 11.72
C PRO A 20 -2.51 3.64 11.89
N ALA A 21 -2.13 2.60 12.64
CA ALA A 21 -0.75 2.19 12.78
C ALA A 21 -0.14 1.69 11.45
N LYS A 22 -0.94 1.04 10.60
CA LYS A 22 -0.51 0.62 9.25
C LYS A 22 -0.45 1.80 8.29
N VAL A 23 -1.34 2.78 8.42
CA VAL A 23 -1.28 4.04 7.64
C VAL A 23 0.00 4.81 7.98
N GLU A 24 0.31 4.96 9.27
CA GLU A 24 1.53 5.61 9.73
C GLU A 24 2.78 4.86 9.27
N ALA A 25 2.79 3.53 9.36
CA ALA A 25 3.91 2.72 8.86
C ALA A 25 4.15 2.93 7.35
N VAL A 26 3.09 3.09 6.55
CA VAL A 26 3.21 3.41 5.12
C VAL A 26 3.72 4.85 4.91
N LEU A 27 3.24 5.83 5.68
CA LEU A 27 3.71 7.22 5.63
C LEU A 27 5.20 7.33 5.96
N GLN A 28 5.66 6.63 6.98
CA GLN A 28 7.06 6.63 7.42
C GLN A 28 7.95 5.68 6.62
N TRP A 29 7.39 4.89 5.70
CA TRP A 29 8.17 3.95 4.91
C TRP A 29 9.24 4.68 4.08
N SER A 30 10.51 4.38 4.34
CA SER A 30 11.66 4.97 3.66
C SER A 30 11.70 4.58 2.17
N THR A 31 12.55 5.22 1.37
CA THR A 31 12.72 4.75 -0.02
C THR A 31 13.35 3.35 0.01
N PRO A 32 12.74 2.34 -0.63
CA PRO A 32 13.31 1.00 -0.68
C PRO A 32 14.68 1.00 -1.36
N GLU A 33 15.66 0.35 -0.74
CA GLU A 33 17.03 0.24 -1.25
C GLU A 33 17.33 -1.16 -1.81
N SER A 34 16.40 -2.10 -1.64
CA SER A 34 16.56 -3.49 -2.04
C SER A 34 15.29 -4.08 -2.66
N VAL A 35 15.48 -5.14 -3.46
CA VAL A 35 14.36 -5.95 -4.01
C VAL A 35 13.48 -6.53 -2.90
N SER A 36 14.08 -6.88 -1.76
CA SER A 36 13.36 -7.42 -0.60
C SER A 36 12.38 -6.39 -0.03
N GLU A 37 12.85 -5.15 0.18
CA GLU A 37 12.00 -4.06 0.68
C GLU A 37 10.88 -3.69 -0.29
N VAL A 38 11.17 -3.70 -1.60
CA VAL A 38 10.12 -3.47 -2.62
C VAL A 38 9.06 -4.55 -2.55
N ARG A 39 9.43 -5.82 -2.37
CA ARG A 39 8.46 -6.92 -2.20
C ARG A 39 7.64 -6.76 -0.94
N SER A 40 8.26 -6.37 0.18
CA SER A 40 7.56 -6.09 1.44
C SER A 40 6.53 -4.97 1.28
N PHE A 41 6.91 -3.86 0.65
CA PHE A 41 6.00 -2.76 0.36
C PHE A 41 4.84 -3.18 -0.55
N LEU A 42 5.13 -3.87 -1.65
CA LEU A 42 4.10 -4.36 -2.57
C LEU A 42 3.16 -5.39 -1.93
N GLY A 43 3.67 -6.21 -1.02
CA GLY A 43 2.87 -7.15 -0.23
C GLY A 43 1.84 -6.43 0.63
N LEU A 44 2.27 -5.39 1.36
CA LEU A 44 1.35 -4.56 2.15
C LEU A 44 0.36 -3.82 1.25
N ALA A 45 0.85 -3.10 0.24
CA ALA A 45 0.02 -2.31 -0.67
C ALA A 45 -1.00 -3.19 -1.41
N GLY A 46 -0.63 -4.45 -1.69
CA GLY A 46 -1.49 -5.45 -2.31
C GLY A 46 -2.76 -5.78 -1.51
N ASN A 47 -2.73 -5.68 -0.17
CA ASN A 47 -3.92 -5.87 0.67
C ASN A 47 -5.01 -4.82 0.40
N TYR A 48 -4.60 -3.62 -0.02
CA TYR A 48 -5.48 -2.48 -0.29
C TYR A 48 -5.74 -2.25 -1.78
N ARG A 49 -5.23 -3.13 -2.65
CA ARG A 49 -5.32 -2.98 -4.12
C ARG A 49 -6.74 -2.72 -4.64
N ARG A 50 -7.77 -3.27 -3.99
CA ARG A 50 -9.17 -3.15 -4.39
C ARG A 50 -9.73 -1.73 -4.19
N PHE A 51 -9.06 -0.92 -3.38
CA PHE A 51 -9.46 0.44 -3.01
C PHE A 51 -8.65 1.51 -3.76
N ILE A 52 -7.62 1.09 -4.51
CA ILE A 52 -6.74 1.98 -5.24
C ILE A 52 -7.04 1.80 -6.74
N GLU A 53 -7.74 2.78 -7.30
CA GLU A 53 -8.00 2.81 -8.74
C GLU A 53 -6.67 2.76 -9.52
N GLY A 54 -6.58 1.85 -10.50
CA GLY A 54 -5.38 1.71 -11.31
C GLY A 54 -4.17 1.15 -10.55
N PHE A 55 -4.35 0.49 -9.39
CA PHE A 55 -3.27 -0.08 -8.58
C PHE A 55 -2.20 -0.80 -9.40
N SER A 56 -2.62 -1.71 -10.30
CA SER A 56 -1.67 -2.49 -11.11
C SER A 56 -0.78 -1.62 -12.00
N LYS A 57 -1.31 -0.51 -12.53
CA LYS A 57 -0.53 0.44 -13.34
C LYS A 57 0.47 1.20 -12.47
N LEU A 58 0.03 1.66 -11.29
CA LEU A 58 0.89 2.36 -10.32
C LEU A 58 1.99 1.45 -9.77
N ALA A 59 1.68 0.19 -9.47
CA ALA A 59 2.62 -0.78 -8.92
C ALA A 59 3.57 -1.39 -9.97
N MET A 60 3.34 -1.14 -11.27
CA MET A 60 4.11 -1.77 -12.33
C MET A 60 5.62 -1.45 -12.28
N PRO A 61 6.06 -0.19 -12.12
CA PRO A 61 7.50 0.12 -12.02
C PRO A 61 8.17 -0.60 -10.85
N LEU A 62 7.49 -0.68 -9.71
CA LEU A 62 8.00 -1.38 -8.53
C LEU A 62 8.02 -2.90 -8.74
N THR A 63 6.99 -3.46 -9.37
CA THR A 63 6.93 -4.89 -9.70
C THR A 63 8.08 -5.29 -10.63
N GLN A 64 8.47 -4.42 -11.57
CA GLN A 64 9.60 -4.66 -12.46
C GLN A 64 10.91 -4.83 -11.68
N LEU A 65 11.15 -4.00 -10.65
CA LEU A 65 12.33 -4.14 -9.77
C LEU A 65 12.43 -5.50 -9.08
N THR A 66 11.33 -6.25 -8.98
CA THR A 66 11.31 -7.57 -8.32
C THR A 66 11.62 -8.75 -9.23
N ARG A 67 11.78 -8.50 -10.55
CA ARG A 67 12.03 -9.54 -11.56
C ARG A 67 13.45 -10.11 -11.41
N LYS A 68 13.60 -11.40 -11.71
CA LYS A 68 14.91 -12.06 -11.74
C LYS A 68 15.75 -11.51 -12.90
N ASN A 69 17.07 -11.51 -12.73
CA ASN A 69 18.06 -11.14 -13.75
C ASN A 69 17.97 -9.69 -14.24
N GLN A 70 17.48 -8.76 -13.42
CA GLN A 70 17.50 -7.32 -13.70
C GLN A 70 18.27 -6.58 -12.60
N PRO A 71 19.10 -5.57 -12.94
CA PRO A 71 19.71 -4.72 -11.93
C PRO A 71 18.64 -3.91 -11.19
N PHE A 72 18.84 -3.73 -9.88
CA PHE A 72 18.00 -2.83 -9.09
C PHE A 72 18.35 -1.38 -9.42
N VAL A 73 17.49 -0.71 -10.19
CA VAL A 73 17.67 0.69 -10.59
C VAL A 73 16.47 1.49 -10.13
N TRP A 74 16.63 2.23 -9.03
CA TRP A 74 15.58 3.11 -8.53
C TRP A 74 15.49 4.40 -9.35
N ASP A 75 14.65 4.39 -10.38
CA ASP A 75 14.48 5.52 -11.29
C ASP A 75 13.36 6.49 -10.87
N LYS A 76 13.14 7.53 -11.66
CA LYS A 76 12.08 8.52 -11.43
C LYS A 76 10.68 7.89 -11.47
N ASN A 77 10.48 6.85 -12.28
CA ASN A 77 9.19 6.16 -12.38
C ASN A 77 8.90 5.36 -11.11
N CYS A 78 9.91 4.65 -10.57
CA CYS A 78 9.82 3.93 -9.30
C CYS A 78 9.52 4.89 -8.16
N LYS A 79 10.23 6.02 -8.10
CA LYS A 79 9.98 7.07 -7.09
C LYS A 79 8.55 7.62 -7.20
N GLY A 80 8.09 7.96 -8.40
CA GLY A 80 6.74 8.47 -8.64
C GLY A 80 5.66 7.48 -8.22
N SER A 81 5.79 6.23 -8.68
CA SER A 81 4.90 5.12 -8.31
C SER A 81 4.85 4.88 -6.80
N PHE A 82 6.00 4.87 -6.14
CA PHE A 82 6.08 4.66 -4.70
C PHE A 82 5.36 5.77 -3.92
N GLN A 83 5.60 7.04 -4.29
CA GLN A 83 4.97 8.18 -3.62
C GLN A 83 3.46 8.23 -3.88
N GLU A 84 3.01 7.96 -5.11
CA GLU A 84 1.57 7.93 -5.40
C GLU A 84 0.86 6.78 -4.69
N LEU A 85 1.48 5.60 -4.61
CA LEU A 85 0.93 4.49 -3.82
C LEU A 85 0.85 4.84 -2.34
N LYS A 86 1.90 5.44 -1.76
CA LYS A 86 1.86 5.94 -0.37
C LYS A 86 0.71 6.91 -0.16
N ARG A 87 0.57 7.91 -1.04
CA ARG A 87 -0.52 8.88 -0.97
C ARG A 87 -1.89 8.21 -1.05
N ARG A 88 -2.10 7.31 -2.00
CA ARG A 88 -3.38 6.61 -2.17
C ARG A 88 -3.72 5.72 -0.98
N LEU A 89 -2.72 5.05 -0.39
CA LEU A 89 -2.89 4.22 0.81
C LEU A 89 -3.29 5.05 2.04
N THR A 90 -2.90 6.32 2.10
CA THR A 90 -3.12 7.19 3.26
C THR A 90 -4.32 8.13 3.10
N THR A 91 -4.74 8.39 1.86
CA THR A 91 -5.92 9.22 1.55
C THR A 91 -7.14 8.41 1.11
N ALA A 92 -7.03 7.10 0.88
CA ALA A 92 -8.17 6.31 0.46
C ALA A 92 -9.25 6.30 1.56
N PRO A 93 -10.50 6.68 1.25
CA PRO A 93 -11.60 6.47 2.16
C PRO A 93 -11.80 4.97 2.36
N VAL A 94 -11.72 4.57 3.61
CA VAL A 94 -12.12 3.26 4.11
C VAL A 94 -13.55 2.98 3.65
N LEU A 95 -13.75 1.88 2.93
CA LEU A 95 -15.05 1.56 2.35
C LEU A 95 -15.99 0.96 3.42
N VAL A 96 -17.17 1.59 3.45
CA VAL A 96 -18.41 1.18 4.12
C VAL A 96 -18.76 -0.25 3.73
N LEU A 97 -19.18 -1.06 4.70
CA LEU A 97 -19.71 -2.41 4.47
C LEU A 97 -20.90 -2.33 3.52
N PRO A 98 -21.00 -3.20 2.49
CA PRO A 98 -22.22 -3.29 1.70
C PRO A 98 -23.37 -3.83 2.58
N ASP A 99 -24.58 -3.29 2.37
CA ASP A 99 -25.83 -3.70 3.03
C ASP A 99 -26.10 -5.21 2.94
#